data_AF-A0A1B1AED8-F1
#
_entry.id   AF-A0A1B1AED8-F1
#
_cell.length_a   1.000
_cell.length_b   1.000
_cell.length_c   1.000
_cell.angle_alpha   90.00
_cell.angle_beta   90.00
_cell.angle_gamma   90.00
#
_symmetry.space_group_name_H-M   'P 1'
#
loop_
_entity.id
_entity.type
_entity.pdbx_description
1 polymer ?
#
loop_
_entity_poly.entity_id
_entity_poly.type
_entity_poly.pdbx_seq_one_letter_code
_entity_poly.pdbx_strand_id
1 'polypeptide(L)'
;MSFCAAVGVAALVLFGIAALRYAPLWPPHDGPYVAVVSEMAPAPQAPRAPPPEQPRQPPRTDELQTESGPSIAPAVAPSEPVVITNPVWIERPRNPERFYPRQAFMRGVGGEVVLQCDVDTDGRMVCVVVSETPEGQGFGDAALRIAAGHVMRPATQNGAPARGRYRMVVPFSPAG
;
A
#
# COMPACT_ATOMS: atom_id res chain seq x y z
N MET A 1 38.18 -13.75 56.22
CA MET A 1 36.86 -13.17 55.88
C MET A 1 37.10 -11.87 55.13
N SER A 2 36.29 -11.54 54.11
CA SER A 2 36.22 -10.22 53.46
C SER A 2 36.99 -9.98 52.14
N PHE A 3 36.73 -10.78 51.09
CA PHE A 3 37.06 -10.37 49.70
C PHE A 3 35.98 -10.68 48.63
N CYS A 4 34.89 -11.38 48.95
CA CYS A 4 33.84 -11.70 47.97
C CYS A 4 32.79 -10.60 47.73
N ALA A 5 32.72 -9.55 48.56
CA ALA A 5 31.64 -8.56 48.48
C ALA A 5 31.91 -7.38 47.52
N ALA A 6 33.16 -7.14 47.12
CA ALA A 6 33.53 -5.91 46.39
C ALA A 6 33.25 -5.97 44.87
N VAL A 7 33.19 -7.17 44.27
CA VAL A 7 33.02 -7.32 42.81
C VAL A 7 31.56 -7.14 42.37
N GLY A 8 30.59 -7.44 43.25
CA GLY A 8 29.16 -7.33 42.92
C GLY A 8 28.64 -5.89 42.77
N VAL A 9 29.20 -4.95 43.53
CA VAL A 9 28.74 -3.54 43.52
C VAL A 9 29.26 -2.78 42.30
N ALA A 10 30.48 -3.08 41.83
CA ALA A 10 31.07 -2.42 40.65
C ALA A 10 30.32 -2.74 39.34
N ALA A 11 29.82 -3.97 39.19
CA ALA A 11 29.05 -4.37 38.00
C ALA A 11 27.66 -3.69 37.93
N LEU A 12 27.00 -3.46 39.08
CA LEU A 12 25.71 -2.79 39.15
C LEU A 12 25.81 -1.27 38.88
N VAL A 13 26.90 -0.61 39.31
CA VAL A 13 27.13 0.82 39.04
C VAL A 13 27.39 1.06 37.55
N LEU A 14 28.11 0.17 36.86
CA LEU A 14 28.36 0.29 35.42
C LEU A 14 27.11 0.01 34.56
N PHE A 15 26.25 -0.94 34.96
CA PHE A 15 24.95 -1.15 34.29
C PHE A 15 23.96 0.01 34.53
N GLY A 16 23.98 0.63 35.71
CA GLY A 16 23.15 1.81 36.01
C GLY A 16 23.52 3.05 35.18
N ILE A 17 24.81 3.26 34.90
CA ILE A 17 25.28 4.42 34.13
C ILE A 17 25.03 4.24 32.61
N ALA A 18 25.02 3.01 32.09
CA ALA A 18 24.73 2.75 30.68
C ALA A 18 23.26 2.96 30.30
N ALA A 19 22.31 2.76 31.23
CA ALA A 19 20.88 2.98 30.98
C ALA A 19 20.48 4.46 30.92
N LEU A 20 21.23 5.35 31.58
CA LEU A 20 21.00 6.81 31.55
C LEU A 20 21.48 7.49 30.26
N ARG A 21 22.26 6.78 29.42
CA ARG A 21 22.80 7.30 28.15
C ARG A 21 21.94 6.95 26.93
N TYR A 22 20.93 6.09 27.11
CA TYR A 22 20.00 5.65 26.07
C TYR A 22 18.57 6.14 26.34
N ALA A 23 18.40 7.34 26.87
CA ALA A 23 17.14 8.04 26.68
C ALA A 23 17.09 8.46 25.19
N PRO A 24 16.18 7.90 24.37
CA PRO A 24 15.99 8.43 23.03
C PRO A 24 15.54 9.89 23.20
N LEU A 25 16.37 10.83 22.78
CA LEU A 25 16.04 12.26 22.70
C LEU A 25 15.05 12.52 21.55
N TRP A 26 14.08 11.62 21.35
CA TRP A 26 13.00 11.86 20.42
C TRP A 26 11.91 12.61 21.18
N PRO A 27 11.62 13.86 20.83
CA PRO A 27 10.49 14.56 21.44
C PRO A 27 9.20 13.78 21.13
N PRO A 28 8.29 13.63 22.11
CA PRO A 28 6.97 13.07 21.85
C PRO A 28 6.24 13.97 20.86
N HIS A 29 5.97 13.46 19.66
CA HIS A 29 5.20 14.18 18.64
C HIS A 29 3.71 14.04 18.92
N ASP A 30 3.26 14.66 20.01
CA ASP A 30 1.83 14.85 20.29
C ASP A 30 1.36 16.15 19.63
N GLY A 31 1.26 16.13 18.30
CA GLY A 31 0.73 17.26 17.54
C GLY A 31 0.28 16.82 16.14
N PRO A 32 -0.91 17.23 15.67
CA PRO A 32 -1.32 16.98 14.29
C PRO A 32 -0.34 17.68 13.35
N TYR A 33 0.22 16.93 12.40
CA TYR A 33 1.07 17.47 11.34
C TYR A 33 0.19 18.28 10.38
N VAL A 34 -0.12 19.52 10.73
CA VAL A 34 -0.78 20.45 9.83
C VAL A 34 0.29 20.92 8.85
N ALA A 35 0.29 20.36 7.64
CA ALA A 35 1.07 20.90 6.55
C ALA A 35 0.54 22.32 6.26
N VAL A 36 1.19 23.34 6.81
CA VAL A 36 0.94 24.72 6.43
C VAL A 36 1.54 24.87 5.04
N VAL A 37 0.68 24.69 4.03
CA VAL A 37 1.01 25.06 2.66
C VAL A 37 1.19 26.56 2.69
N SER A 38 2.44 27.02 2.65
CA SER A 38 2.74 28.43 2.48
C SER A 38 2.25 28.79 1.09
N GLU A 39 1.10 29.46 1.03
CA GLU A 39 0.50 29.96 -0.21
C GLU A 39 1.47 30.99 -0.82
N MET A 40 2.39 30.50 -1.63
CA MET A 40 3.31 31.34 -2.38
C MET A 40 2.45 32.10 -3.39
N ALA A 41 2.30 33.41 -3.17
CA ALA A 41 1.45 34.26 -3.99
C ALA A 41 1.71 33.99 -5.49
N PRO A 42 0.67 33.73 -6.30
CA PRO A 42 0.85 33.47 -7.72
C PRO A 42 1.50 34.68 -8.38
N ALA A 43 2.52 34.43 -9.21
CA ALA A 43 3.25 35.46 -9.93
C ALA A 43 2.26 36.35 -10.75
N PRO A 44 2.53 37.65 -10.91
CA PRO A 44 1.71 38.52 -11.75
C PRO A 44 1.61 37.96 -13.17
N GLN A 45 0.41 37.63 -13.62
CA GLN A 45 0.18 37.18 -14.99
C GLN A 45 0.41 38.36 -15.94
N ALA A 46 1.39 38.24 -16.84
CA ALA A 46 1.56 39.20 -17.94
C ALA A 46 0.29 39.23 -18.81
N PRO A 47 -0.04 40.37 -19.46
CA PRO A 47 -1.17 40.46 -20.37
C PRO A 47 -1.08 39.37 -21.45
N ARG A 48 -2.05 38.45 -21.49
CA ARG A 48 -2.14 37.42 -22.52
C ARG A 48 -2.36 38.11 -23.86
N ALA A 49 -1.48 37.88 -24.83
CA ALA A 49 -1.73 38.25 -26.21
C ALA A 49 -3.00 37.53 -26.72
N PRO A 50 -3.83 38.18 -27.56
CA PRO A 50 -4.99 37.53 -28.15
C PRO A 50 -4.55 36.31 -28.98
N PRO A 51 -5.27 35.17 -28.90
CA PRO A 51 -4.99 34.01 -29.74
C PRO A 51 -4.98 34.38 -31.23
N PRO A 52 -4.06 33.84 -32.04
CA PRO A 52 -4.09 34.07 -33.48
C PRO A 52 -5.40 33.55 -34.06
N GLU A 53 -6.10 34.40 -34.80
CA GLU A 53 -7.38 34.06 -35.41
C GLU A 53 -7.20 32.96 -36.45
N GLN A 54 -7.64 31.74 -36.11
CA GLN A 54 -7.61 30.62 -37.04
C GLN A 54 -8.60 30.90 -38.18
N PRO A 55 -8.23 30.64 -39.45
CA PRO A 55 -9.16 30.77 -40.57
C PRO A 55 -10.40 29.93 -40.31
N ARG A 56 -11.57 30.58 -40.21
CA ARG A 56 -12.87 29.92 -40.08
C ARG A 56 -13.05 28.93 -41.23
N GLN A 57 -12.97 27.63 -40.94
CA GLN A 57 -13.39 26.62 -41.90
C GLN A 57 -14.89 26.79 -42.17
N PRO A 58 -15.33 26.79 -43.44
CA PRO A 58 -16.74 26.86 -43.76
C PRO A 58 -17.48 25.64 -43.18
N PRO A 59 -18.74 25.79 -42.78
CA PRO A 59 -19.53 24.66 -42.30
C PRO A 59 -19.62 23.60 -43.40
N ARG A 60 -19.09 22.39 -43.14
CA ARG A 60 -19.34 21.24 -44.02
C ARG A 60 -20.83 20.96 -44.01
N THR A 61 -21.47 21.32 -45.11
CA THR A 61 -22.80 20.85 -45.48
C THR A 61 -22.54 19.64 -46.36
N ASP A 62 -22.45 18.47 -45.72
CA ASP A 62 -22.53 17.12 -46.32
C ASP A 62 -22.88 16.22 -45.13
N GLU A 63 -24.16 16.05 -44.82
CA GLU A 63 -24.99 14.99 -45.40
C GLU A 63 -24.38 13.60 -45.14
N LEU A 64 -24.73 13.02 -43.99
CA LEU A 64 -25.35 11.70 -43.89
C LEU A 64 -25.74 11.46 -42.42
N GLN A 65 -26.86 12.04 -42.00
CA GLN A 65 -27.70 11.37 -41.03
C GLN A 65 -28.59 10.42 -41.82
N THR A 66 -28.27 9.13 -41.81
CA THR A 66 -29.23 8.00 -41.83
C THR A 66 -28.40 6.72 -41.88
N GLU A 67 -28.04 6.22 -40.71
CA GLU A 67 -28.09 4.77 -40.48
C GLU A 67 -28.41 4.58 -39.00
N SER A 68 -29.70 4.61 -38.72
CA SER A 68 -30.30 3.93 -37.57
C SER A 68 -30.04 2.43 -37.76
N GLY A 69 -28.79 2.01 -37.57
CA GLY A 69 -28.45 0.62 -37.36
C GLY A 69 -29.22 0.11 -36.13
N PRO A 70 -29.54 -1.20 -36.04
CA PRO A 70 -30.25 -1.75 -34.89
C PRO A 70 -29.52 -1.32 -33.63
N SER A 71 -30.25 -0.65 -32.73
CA SER A 71 -29.77 -0.29 -31.39
C SER A 71 -29.35 -1.58 -30.68
N ILE A 72 -28.07 -1.91 -30.80
CA ILE A 72 -27.45 -2.91 -29.95
C ILE A 72 -27.49 -2.25 -28.57
N ALA A 73 -28.39 -2.76 -27.71
CA ALA A 73 -28.51 -2.35 -26.32
C ALA A 73 -27.10 -2.13 -25.73
N PRO A 74 -26.88 -1.07 -24.92
CA PRO A 74 -25.54 -0.79 -24.42
C PRO A 74 -24.99 -2.05 -23.77
N ALA A 75 -23.92 -2.60 -24.37
CA ALA A 75 -23.14 -3.63 -23.73
C ALA A 75 -22.78 -3.08 -22.34
N VAL A 76 -23.22 -3.78 -21.29
CA VAL A 76 -22.95 -3.40 -19.91
C VAL A 76 -21.43 -3.23 -19.80
N ALA A 77 -20.96 -1.99 -19.72
CA ALA A 77 -19.55 -1.71 -19.55
C ALA A 77 -19.11 -2.39 -18.24
N PRO A 78 -17.95 -3.07 -18.21
CA PRO A 78 -17.43 -3.63 -16.96
C PRO A 78 -17.37 -2.53 -15.90
N SER A 79 -18.10 -2.69 -14.81
CA SER A 79 -18.01 -1.78 -13.66
C SER A 79 -16.58 -1.79 -13.13
N GLU A 80 -15.98 -0.61 -12.94
CA GLU A 80 -14.64 -0.51 -12.36
C GLU A 80 -14.57 -1.22 -10.99
N PRO A 81 -13.44 -1.86 -10.64
CA PRO A 81 -13.30 -2.53 -9.35
C PRO A 81 -13.41 -1.52 -8.19
N VAL A 82 -14.17 -1.87 -7.16
CA VAL A 82 -14.29 -1.03 -5.96
C VAL A 82 -13.00 -1.08 -5.14
N VAL A 83 -12.43 0.06 -4.78
CA VAL A 83 -11.25 0.10 -3.92
C VAL A 83 -11.63 -0.27 -2.48
N ILE A 84 -11.01 -1.33 -1.96
CA ILE A 84 -11.19 -1.80 -0.58
C ILE A 84 -10.10 -1.17 0.29
N THR A 85 -10.50 -0.30 1.22
CA THR A 85 -9.58 0.35 2.17
C THR A 85 -9.62 -0.27 3.57
N ASN A 86 -10.74 -0.91 3.93
CA ASN A 86 -10.93 -1.57 5.22
C ASN A 86 -11.33 -3.05 5.00
N PRO A 87 -10.37 -3.97 4.88
CA PRO A 87 -10.64 -5.38 4.60
C PRO A 87 -11.26 -6.06 5.82
N VAL A 88 -12.25 -6.93 5.58
CA VAL A 88 -12.79 -7.82 6.60
C VAL A 88 -12.42 -9.25 6.23
N TRP A 89 -11.48 -9.84 6.96
CA TRP A 89 -10.98 -11.19 6.68
C TRP A 89 -11.95 -12.27 7.16
N ILE A 90 -12.33 -13.17 6.26
CA ILE A 90 -13.11 -14.37 6.55
C ILE A 90 -12.14 -15.51 6.89
N GLU A 91 -11.09 -15.66 6.10
CA GLU A 91 -10.05 -16.67 6.29
C GLU A 91 -8.65 -16.06 6.13
N ARG A 92 -7.73 -16.52 6.99
CA ARG A 92 -6.31 -16.19 6.94
C ARG A 92 -5.49 -17.47 7.06
N PRO A 93 -4.32 -17.56 6.42
CA PRO A 93 -3.43 -18.69 6.57
C PRO A 93 -2.99 -18.82 8.04
N ARG A 94 -3.15 -20.01 8.63
CA ARG A 94 -2.83 -20.26 10.05
C ARG A 94 -1.36 -20.08 10.40
N ASN A 95 -0.48 -20.50 9.48
CA ASN A 95 0.97 -20.45 9.62
C ASN A 95 1.54 -19.77 8.36
N PRO A 96 1.52 -18.42 8.27
CA PRO A 96 2.15 -17.71 7.16
C PRO A 96 3.68 -17.85 7.21
N GLU A 97 4.24 -18.08 8.39
CA GLU A 97 5.69 -17.99 8.66
C GLU A 97 6.44 -19.14 7.99
N ARG A 98 5.73 -20.22 7.66
CA ARG A 98 6.26 -21.34 6.88
C ARG A 98 6.68 -20.95 5.47
N PHE A 99 6.18 -19.82 4.96
CA PHE A 99 6.50 -19.32 3.63
C PHE A 99 7.75 -18.43 3.61
N TYR A 100 8.29 -18.09 4.78
CA TYR A 100 9.49 -17.25 4.89
C TYR A 100 10.65 -17.81 4.05
N PRO A 101 11.31 -16.99 3.21
CA PRO A 101 12.45 -17.44 2.41
C PRO A 101 13.60 -17.95 3.29
N ARG A 102 13.93 -19.24 3.16
CA ARG A 102 14.96 -19.90 4.00
C ARG A 102 16.28 -19.15 4.02
N GLN A 103 16.75 -18.62 2.88
CA GLN A 103 18.02 -17.89 2.83
C GLN A 103 17.98 -16.57 3.61
N ALA A 104 16.89 -15.81 3.50
CA ALA A 104 16.72 -14.57 4.26
C ALA A 104 16.61 -14.86 5.77
N PHE A 105 15.89 -15.92 6.14
CA PHE A 105 15.74 -16.36 7.54
C PHE A 105 17.10 -16.70 8.16
N MET A 106 17.92 -17.51 7.47
CA MET A 106 19.25 -17.90 7.96
C MET A 106 20.22 -16.71 8.11
N ARG A 107 19.97 -15.61 7.38
CA ARG A 107 20.76 -14.37 7.45
C ARG A 107 20.17 -13.34 8.42
N GLY A 108 19.03 -13.62 9.06
CA GLY A 108 18.32 -12.67 9.90
C GLY A 108 17.81 -11.44 9.16
N VAL A 109 17.53 -11.56 7.85
CA VAL A 109 17.07 -10.45 7.01
C VAL A 109 15.55 -10.43 7.00
N GLY A 110 14.94 -9.39 7.57
CA GLY A 110 13.51 -9.11 7.42
C GLY A 110 13.17 -8.33 6.15
N GLY A 111 11.89 -8.14 5.91
CA GLY A 111 11.41 -7.38 4.76
C GLY A 111 9.92 -7.12 4.78
N GLU A 112 9.45 -6.44 3.74
CA GLU A 112 8.06 -6.12 3.51
C GLU A 112 7.76 -6.24 2.02
N VAL A 113 6.57 -6.76 1.70
CA VAL A 113 6.06 -6.83 0.33
C VAL A 113 4.73 -6.11 0.25
N VAL A 114 4.59 -5.27 -0.76
CA VAL A 114 3.32 -4.65 -1.12
C VAL A 114 2.74 -5.40 -2.31
N LEU A 115 1.51 -5.89 -2.18
CA LEU A 115 0.77 -6.56 -3.24
C LEU A 115 -0.41 -5.71 -3.70
N GLN A 116 -0.71 -5.79 -4.99
CA GLN A 116 -1.97 -5.33 -5.57
C GLN A 116 -2.83 -6.55 -5.83
N CYS A 117 -3.96 -6.64 -5.14
CA CYS A 117 -4.89 -7.77 -5.22
C CYS A 117 -6.20 -7.35 -5.89
N ASP A 118 -6.66 -8.15 -6.84
CA ASP A 118 -8.03 -8.09 -7.37
C ASP A 118 -8.85 -9.18 -6.64
N VAL A 119 -9.90 -8.74 -5.95
CA VAL A 119 -10.78 -9.55 -5.10
C VAL A 119 -12.06 -9.85 -5.89
N ASP A 120 -12.42 -11.12 -6.01
CA ASP A 120 -13.65 -11.52 -6.68
C ASP A 120 -14.86 -11.48 -5.74
N THR A 121 -16.06 -11.65 -6.30
CA THR A 121 -17.35 -11.62 -5.61
C THR A 121 -17.52 -12.75 -4.58
N ASP A 122 -16.68 -13.79 -4.62
CA ASP A 122 -16.61 -14.87 -3.62
C ASP A 122 -15.61 -14.57 -2.48
N GLY A 123 -14.90 -13.44 -2.55
CA GLY A 123 -13.92 -13.02 -1.56
C GLY A 123 -12.51 -13.58 -1.75
N ARG A 124 -12.30 -14.46 -2.74
CA ARG A 124 -10.96 -14.91 -3.13
C ARG A 124 -10.25 -13.80 -3.90
N MET A 125 -8.93 -13.85 -3.96
CA MET A 125 -8.15 -12.81 -4.61
C MET A 125 -6.97 -13.37 -5.40
N VAL A 126 -6.63 -12.67 -6.48
CA VAL A 126 -5.40 -12.86 -7.25
C VAL A 126 -4.56 -11.61 -7.06
N CYS A 127 -3.29 -11.79 -6.71
CA CYS A 127 -2.39 -10.68 -6.38
C CYS A 127 -1.16 -10.65 -7.28
N VAL A 128 -0.61 -9.46 -7.45
CA VAL A 128 0.69 -9.22 -8.08
C VAL A 128 1.58 -8.41 -7.14
N VAL A 129 2.90 -8.61 -7.24
CA VAL A 129 3.89 -7.86 -6.44
C VAL A 129 4.03 -6.45 -7.01
N VAL A 130 3.86 -5.46 -6.14
CA VAL A 130 4.10 -4.04 -6.45
C VAL A 130 5.53 -3.65 -6.03
N SER A 131 5.95 -4.08 -4.85
CA SER A 131 7.30 -3.85 -4.35
C SER A 131 7.70 -4.91 -3.32
N GLU A 132 8.99 -5.22 -3.28
CA GLU A 132 9.64 -6.07 -2.28
C GLU A 132 10.82 -5.31 -1.70
N THR A 133 10.91 -5.20 -0.37
CA THR A 133 12.02 -4.52 0.29
C THR A 133 12.56 -5.42 1.41
N PRO A 134 13.85 -5.78 1.42
CA PRO A 134 14.82 -5.63 0.34
C PRO A 134 14.51 -6.54 -0.86
N GLU A 135 14.80 -6.06 -2.06
CA GLU A 135 14.60 -6.82 -3.29
C GLU A 135 15.46 -8.09 -3.34
N GLY A 136 14.99 -9.10 -4.08
CA GLY A 136 15.75 -10.31 -4.39
C GLY A 136 15.97 -11.25 -3.20
N GLN A 137 15.22 -11.08 -2.09
CA GLN A 137 15.27 -12.01 -0.96
C GLN A 137 14.27 -13.17 -1.10
N GLY A 138 13.34 -13.06 -2.07
CA GLY A 138 12.29 -14.05 -2.33
C GLY A 138 11.02 -13.80 -1.53
N PHE A 139 10.87 -12.61 -0.94
CA PHE A 139 9.67 -12.28 -0.17
C PHE A 139 8.44 -12.14 -1.07
N GLY A 140 8.58 -11.67 -2.32
CA GLY A 140 7.48 -11.55 -3.28
C GLY A 140 6.74 -12.87 -3.49
N ASP A 141 7.48 -13.93 -3.84
CA ASP A 141 6.91 -15.28 -4.02
C ASP A 141 6.32 -15.85 -2.74
N ALA A 142 6.90 -15.52 -1.59
CA ALA A 142 6.34 -15.89 -0.29
C ALA A 142 5.01 -15.17 -0.02
N ALA A 143 4.95 -13.87 -0.28
CA ALA A 143 3.78 -13.04 -0.08
C ALA A 143 2.62 -13.46 -0.99
N LEU A 144 2.89 -13.81 -2.25
CA LEU A 144 1.87 -14.33 -3.17
C LEU A 144 1.25 -15.65 -2.66
N ARG A 145 2.08 -16.56 -2.13
CA ARG A 145 1.60 -17.83 -1.55
C ARG A 145 0.79 -17.60 -0.26
N ILE A 146 1.16 -16.62 0.54
CA ILE A 146 0.39 -16.19 1.72
C ILE A 146 -0.95 -15.61 1.28
N ALA A 147 -0.97 -14.71 0.30
CA ALA A 147 -2.17 -14.06 -0.21
C ALA A 147 -3.18 -15.05 -0.81
N ALA A 148 -2.72 -16.10 -1.50
CA ALA A 148 -3.58 -17.15 -2.04
C ALA A 148 -4.40 -17.92 -0.98
N GLY A 149 -3.96 -17.90 0.28
CA GLY A 149 -4.68 -18.50 1.41
C GLY A 149 -5.66 -17.56 2.12
N HIS A 150 -5.83 -16.33 1.65
CA HIS A 150 -6.74 -15.38 2.25
C HIS A 150 -8.12 -15.41 1.56
N VAL A 151 -9.15 -15.21 2.35
CA VAL A 151 -10.51 -14.91 1.88
C VAL A 151 -11.01 -13.70 2.65
N MET A 152 -11.54 -12.69 1.97
CA MET A 152 -12.13 -11.52 2.61
C MET A 152 -13.58 -11.34 2.20
N ARG A 153 -14.34 -10.57 2.98
CA ARG A 153 -15.65 -10.11 2.56
C ARG A 153 -15.48 -9.27 1.28
N PRO A 154 -16.17 -9.60 0.19
CA PRO A 154 -16.04 -8.87 -1.07
C PRO A 154 -16.52 -7.43 -0.92
N ALA A 155 -16.15 -6.59 -1.88
CA ALA A 155 -16.72 -5.25 -1.96
C ALA A 155 -18.23 -5.32 -2.24
N THR A 156 -18.92 -4.21 -2.05
CA THR A 156 -20.35 -4.10 -2.34
C THR A 156 -20.59 -2.91 -3.26
N GLN A 157 -21.35 -3.14 -4.33
CA GLN A 157 -21.83 -2.09 -5.23
C GLN A 157 -23.33 -2.27 -5.41
N ASN A 158 -24.11 -1.22 -5.19
CA ASN A 158 -25.58 -1.25 -5.28
C ASN A 158 -26.23 -2.36 -4.43
N GLY A 159 -25.66 -2.67 -3.26
CA GLY A 159 -26.17 -3.70 -2.34
C GLY A 159 -25.83 -5.15 -2.74
N ALA A 160 -25.13 -5.37 -3.85
CA ALA A 160 -24.67 -6.69 -4.28
C ALA A 160 -23.15 -6.84 -4.14
N PRO A 161 -22.63 -8.07 -3.94
CA PRO A 161 -21.20 -8.35 -4.00
C PRO A 161 -20.60 -7.88 -5.33
N ALA A 162 -19.45 -7.20 -5.26
CA ALA A 162 -18.75 -6.66 -6.42
C ALA A 162 -17.27 -7.01 -6.34
N ARG A 163 -16.62 -7.03 -7.51
CA ARG A 163 -15.16 -7.13 -7.59
C ARG A 163 -14.52 -5.92 -6.95
N GLY A 164 -13.42 -6.14 -6.25
CA GLY A 164 -12.70 -5.11 -5.55
C GLY A 164 -11.22 -5.12 -5.82
N ARG A 165 -10.57 -4.02 -5.46
CA ARG A 165 -9.12 -3.86 -5.53
C ARG A 165 -8.59 -3.56 -4.13
N TYR A 166 -7.66 -4.37 -3.65
CA TYR A 166 -7.07 -4.25 -2.32
C TYR A 166 -5.55 -4.13 -2.40
N ARG A 167 -4.97 -3.25 -1.59
CA ARG A 167 -3.51 -3.12 -1.41
C ARG A 167 -3.11 -3.83 -0.13
N MET A 168 -2.48 -4.99 -0.25
CA MET A 168 -2.04 -5.79 0.89
C MET A 168 -0.58 -5.50 1.20
N VAL A 169 -0.25 -5.34 2.48
CA VAL A 169 1.14 -5.27 2.96
C VAL A 169 1.44 -6.54 3.74
N VAL A 170 2.52 -7.23 3.37
CA VAL A 170 2.94 -8.50 3.97
C VAL A 170 4.32 -8.31 4.60
N PRO A 171 4.39 -8.19 5.94
CA PRO A 171 5.67 -8.08 6.64
C PRO A 171 6.32 -9.45 6.86
N PHE A 172 7.64 -9.48 6.85
CA PHE A 172 8.48 -10.63 7.16
C PHE A 172 9.47 -10.22 8.26
N SER A 173 9.24 -10.68 9.49
CA SER A 173 10.19 -10.50 10.59
C SER A 173 10.95 -11.79 10.82
N PRO A 174 12.30 -11.78 10.85
CA PRO A 174 13.04 -12.92 11.38
C PRO A 174 12.60 -13.11 12.83
N ALA A 175 12.30 -14.35 13.22
CA ALA A 175 12.06 -14.66 14.63
C ALA A 175 13.39 -14.44 15.37
N GLY A 176 13.36 -13.62 16.43
CA GLY A 176 14.49 -13.42 17.35
C GLY A 176 14.61 -14.56 18.34
#